data_AF-A0A5C9BSX6-F1
#
_entry.id   AF-A0A5C9BSX6-F1
#
_cell.length_a   1.000
_cell.length_b   1.000
_cell.length_c   1.000
_cell.angle_alpha   90.00
_cell.angle_beta   90.00
_cell.angle_gamma   90.00
#
_symmetry.space_group_name_H-M   'P 1'
#
loop_
_entity.id
_entity.type
_entity.pdbx_description
1 polymer ?
#
loop_
_entity_poly.entity_id
_entity_poly.type
_entity_poly.pdbx_seq_one_letter_code
_entity_poly.pdbx_strand_id
1 'polypeptide(L)'
;WRSIAKGLPTDFGFPIVVHPHNPDVVYVMPLEPTTRTCPGGAPAVWRSENGGDSWRKLAKGLPKKESFFTVQRDGMDFDHLKSPALYFGTTTGQLWIGRDGGEQWDCLFDSLPPIHCVKVAVV
;
A
#
# COMPACT_ATOMS: atom_id res chain seq x y z
N TRP A 1 16.69 -15.14 -6.21
CA TRP A 1 15.73 -14.45 -5.32
C TRP A 1 16.22 -14.55 -3.90
N ARG A 2 16.32 -13.42 -3.20
CA ARG A 2 16.63 -13.32 -1.76
C ARG A 2 15.40 -12.75 -1.07
N SER A 3 15.00 -13.31 0.07
CA SER A 3 13.91 -12.74 0.86
C SER A 3 14.33 -11.40 1.46
N ILE A 4 13.46 -10.40 1.33
CA ILE A 4 13.58 -9.06 1.89
C ILE A 4 12.50 -8.77 2.94
N ALA A 5 11.76 -9.79 3.41
CA ALA A 5 10.61 -9.61 4.31
C ALA A 5 10.99 -9.30 5.77
N LYS A 6 12.30 -9.32 6.12
CA LYS A 6 12.76 -9.13 7.50
C LYS A 6 12.28 -7.77 8.04
N GLY A 7 11.52 -7.79 9.13
CA GLY A 7 10.99 -6.59 9.78
C GLY A 7 9.55 -6.23 9.40
N LEU A 8 8.98 -6.86 8.37
CA LEU A 8 7.54 -6.79 8.10
C LEU A 8 6.75 -7.59 9.16
N PRO A 9 5.48 -7.23 9.41
CA PRO A 9 4.62 -7.96 10.35
C PRO A 9 4.23 -9.36 9.83
N THR A 10 4.31 -9.56 8.52
CA THR A 10 4.03 -10.79 7.79
C THR A 10 4.74 -10.71 6.44
N ASP A 11 5.15 -11.85 5.89
CA ASP A 11 5.75 -11.96 4.55
C ASP A 11 4.69 -12.16 3.44
N PHE A 12 3.41 -12.19 3.81
CA PHE A 12 2.29 -12.33 2.88
C PHE A 12 1.67 -10.98 2.53
N GLY A 13 1.28 -10.83 1.26
CA GLY A 13 0.62 -9.65 0.71
C GLY A 13 0.43 -9.82 -0.80
N PHE A 14 -0.29 -8.91 -1.44
CA PHE A 14 -0.49 -8.95 -2.89
C PHE A 14 0.25 -7.86 -3.66
N PRO A 15 0.12 -6.56 -3.33
CA PRO A 15 0.78 -5.52 -4.11
C PRO A 15 2.25 -5.37 -3.69
N ILE A 16 3.08 -5.12 -4.69
CA ILE A 16 4.42 -4.55 -4.55
C ILE A 16 4.58 -3.51 -5.66
N VAL A 17 4.99 -2.30 -5.30
CA VAL A 17 5.24 -1.22 -6.26
C VAL A 17 6.57 -0.54 -5.96
N VAL A 18 7.22 -0.06 -7.01
CA VAL A 18 8.51 0.63 -6.95
C VAL A 18 8.26 2.12 -7.14
N HIS A 19 8.97 2.96 -6.40
CA HIS A 19 8.89 4.42 -6.58
C HIS A 19 9.31 4.80 -8.00
N PRO A 20 8.57 5.68 -8.70
CA PRO A 20 8.76 5.94 -10.13
C PRO A 20 10.12 6.57 -10.46
N HIS A 21 10.73 7.27 -9.50
CA HIS A 21 12.01 7.98 -9.69
C HIS A 21 13.17 7.39 -8.88
N ASN A 22 12.97 6.29 -8.13
CA ASN A 22 14.03 5.67 -7.33
C ASN A 22 13.80 4.15 -7.19
N PRO A 23 14.61 3.31 -7.87
CA PRO A 23 14.40 1.87 -7.88
C PRO A 23 14.65 1.17 -6.54
N ASP A 24 15.39 1.80 -5.62
CA ASP A 24 15.65 1.25 -4.28
C ASP A 24 14.50 1.48 -3.30
N VAL A 25 13.53 2.33 -3.66
CA VAL A 25 12.37 2.63 -2.83
C VAL A 25 11.19 1.77 -3.26
N VAL A 26 10.75 0.88 -2.37
CA VAL A 26 9.74 -0.14 -2.66
C VAL A 26 8.65 -0.12 -1.59
N TYR A 27 7.41 -0.37 -2.00
CA TYR A 27 6.24 -0.35 -1.14
C TYR A 27 5.49 -1.67 -1.23
N VAL A 28 4.99 -2.12 -0.07
CA VAL A 28 4.14 -3.31 0.06
C VAL A 28 3.00 -3.02 1.03
N MET A 29 1.93 -3.81 0.95
CA MET A 29 0.87 -3.83 1.96
C MET A 29 0.71 -5.25 2.52
N PRO A 30 1.37 -5.56 3.65
CA PRO A 30 1.31 -6.89 4.24
C PRO A 30 -0.10 -7.23 4.72
N LEU A 31 -0.49 -8.50 4.55
CA LEU A 31 -1.79 -9.05 4.93
C LEU A 31 -1.58 -10.33 5.73
N GLU A 32 -2.54 -10.65 6.59
CA GLU A 32 -2.62 -11.94 7.26
C GLU A 32 -2.91 -13.05 6.22
N PRO A 33 -2.09 -14.10 6.09
CA PRO A 33 -2.23 -15.12 5.04
C PRO A 33 -3.57 -15.86 5.07
N THR A 34 -4.12 -16.11 6.26
CA THR A 34 -5.36 -16.89 6.41
C THR A 34 -6.59 -16.07 6.04
N THR A 35 -6.72 -14.86 6.60
CA THR A 35 -7.90 -14.02 6.40
C THR A 35 -7.78 -13.11 5.17
N ARG A 36 -6.55 -12.89 4.68
CA ARG A 36 -6.20 -11.95 3.60
C ARG A 36 -6.57 -10.50 3.94
N THR A 37 -6.61 -10.17 5.23
CA THR A 37 -6.93 -8.83 5.74
C THR A 37 -5.71 -8.18 6.37
N CYS A 38 -5.81 -6.89 6.70
CA CYS A 38 -4.74 -6.17 7.37
C CYS A 38 -4.41 -6.79 8.74
N PRO A 39 -3.12 -6.99 9.10
CA PRO A 39 -2.73 -7.52 10.40
C PRO A 39 -3.32 -6.70 11.56
N GLY A 40 -3.95 -7.39 12.52
CA GLY A 40 -4.62 -6.74 13.66
C GLY A 40 -5.81 -5.84 13.28
N GLY A 41 -6.33 -5.93 12.06
CA GLY A 41 -7.37 -5.03 11.56
C GLY A 41 -6.90 -3.58 11.38
N ALA A 42 -5.59 -3.35 11.29
CA ALA A 42 -4.97 -2.03 11.24
C ALA A 42 -4.15 -1.87 9.95
N PRO A 43 -4.71 -1.32 8.86
CA PRO A 43 -4.03 -1.15 7.60
C PRO A 43 -2.77 -0.28 7.73
N ALA A 44 -1.73 -0.67 7.01
CA ALA A 44 -0.54 0.12 6.82
C ALA A 44 0.17 -0.28 5.53
N VAL A 45 0.68 0.72 4.82
CA VAL A 45 1.67 0.50 3.78
C VAL A 45 3.04 0.47 4.44
N TRP A 46 3.95 -0.38 3.94
CA TRP A 46 5.33 -0.44 4.40
C TRP A 46 6.25 -0.02 3.27
N ARG A 47 7.16 0.91 3.57
CA ARG A 47 8.15 1.45 2.64
C ARG A 47 9.54 0.97 3.02
N SER A 48 10.30 0.50 2.05
CA SER A 48 11.75 0.39 2.12
C SER A 48 12.37 1.50 1.28
N GLU A 49 13.53 2.01 1.69
CA GLU A 49 14.32 3.00 0.94
C GLU A 49 15.71 2.46 0.55
N ASN A 50 15.93 1.16 0.76
CA ASN A 50 17.21 0.48 0.60
C ASN A 50 17.04 -0.93 0.02
N GLY A 51 16.15 -1.06 -0.97
CA GLY A 51 15.96 -2.33 -1.70
C GLY A 51 15.39 -3.47 -0.86
N GLY A 52 14.78 -3.17 0.29
CA GLY A 52 14.17 -4.15 1.19
C GLY A 52 15.01 -4.58 2.39
N ASP A 53 16.17 -3.95 2.63
CA ASP A 53 17.01 -4.26 3.79
C ASP A 53 16.37 -3.81 5.12
N SER A 54 15.60 -2.73 5.11
CA SER A 54 14.75 -2.31 6.23
C SER A 54 13.43 -1.70 5.75
N TRP A 55 12.42 -1.70 6.65
CA TRP A 55 11.06 -1.25 6.36
C TRP A 55 10.55 -0.27 7.41
N ARG A 56 9.80 0.74 6.95
CA ARG A 56 9.11 1.72 7.78
C ARG A 56 7.60 1.65 7.56
N LYS A 57 6.84 1.62 8.66
CA LYS A 57 5.38 1.61 8.66
C LYS A 57 4.82 2.99 8.31
N LEU A 58 3.93 3.06 7.34
CA LEU A 58 3.19 4.24 6.90
C LEU A 58 1.70 4.03 7.16
N ALA A 59 1.17 4.66 8.21
CA ALA A 59 -0.22 4.46 8.64
C ALA A 59 -0.93 5.75 9.09
N LYS A 60 -0.28 6.91 8.93
CA LYS A 60 -0.86 8.18 9.38
C LYS A 60 -2.07 8.54 8.49
N GLY A 61 -3.23 8.73 9.11
CA GLY A 61 -4.50 8.98 8.41
C GLY A 61 -5.31 7.72 8.09
N LEU A 62 -4.70 6.53 8.14
CA LEU A 62 -5.43 5.27 7.97
C LEU A 62 -6.20 4.88 9.25
N PRO A 63 -7.26 4.06 9.13
CA PRO A 63 -7.95 3.49 10.28
C PRO A 63 -7.00 2.72 11.20
N LYS A 64 -7.20 2.87 12.52
CA LYS A 64 -6.30 2.27 13.52
C LYS A 64 -6.65 0.83 13.88
N LYS A 65 -7.89 0.39 13.63
CA LYS A 65 -8.42 -0.94 13.94
C LYS A 65 -9.68 -1.23 13.12
N GLU A 66 -10.20 -2.45 13.27
CA GLU A 66 -11.51 -2.88 12.73
C GLU A 66 -11.64 -2.71 11.20
N SER A 67 -10.52 -2.75 10.49
CA SER A 67 -10.45 -2.66 9.03
C SER A 67 -10.04 -4.00 8.43
N PHE A 68 -11.01 -4.66 7.80
CA PHE A 68 -10.89 -6.04 7.31
C PHE A 68 -10.97 -6.15 5.79
N PHE A 69 -10.51 -5.12 5.09
CA PHE A 69 -10.39 -5.15 3.63
C PHE A 69 -9.09 -5.80 3.18
N THR A 70 -9.05 -6.16 1.89
CA THR A 70 -7.87 -6.60 1.16
C THR A 70 -7.49 -5.53 0.13
N VAL A 71 -6.20 -5.43 -0.21
CA VAL A 71 -5.71 -4.75 -1.41
C VAL A 71 -5.16 -5.81 -2.36
N GLN A 72 -5.68 -5.84 -3.59
CA GLN A 72 -5.28 -6.84 -4.58
C GLN A 72 -3.94 -6.48 -5.27
N ARG A 73 -3.40 -7.41 -6.06
CA ARG A 73 -2.07 -7.31 -6.68
C ARG A 73 -1.88 -6.03 -7.49
N ASP A 74 -2.86 -5.69 -8.31
CA ASP A 74 -2.85 -4.47 -9.14
C ASP A 74 -3.62 -3.32 -8.47
N GLY A 75 -4.02 -3.47 -7.21
CA GLY A 75 -4.80 -2.49 -6.47
C GLY A 75 -3.97 -1.32 -5.92
N MET A 76 -2.70 -1.17 -6.30
CA MET A 76 -1.81 -0.12 -5.82
C MET A 76 -0.97 0.42 -6.99
N ASP A 77 -0.81 1.74 -7.06
CA ASP A 77 -0.03 2.39 -8.13
C ASP A 77 0.45 3.79 -7.73
N PHE A 78 1.48 4.28 -8.42
CA PHE A 78 2.04 5.62 -8.25
C PHE A 78 1.63 6.54 -9.40
N ASP A 79 1.46 7.84 -9.12
CA ASP A 79 1.60 8.83 -10.19
C ASP A 79 3.09 9.05 -10.56
N HIS A 80 3.34 9.72 -11.68
CA HIS A 80 4.70 10.04 -12.15
C HIS A 80 5.07 11.54 -12.00
N LEU A 81 4.40 12.26 -11.10
CA LEU A 81 4.69 13.67 -10.82
C LEU A 81 6.04 13.82 -10.13
N LYS A 82 6.52 15.07 -10.00
CA LYS A 82 7.79 15.39 -9.33
C LYS A 82 7.82 14.93 -7.85
N SER A 83 6.69 15.01 -7.17
CA SER A 83 6.47 14.44 -5.84
C SER A 83 5.36 13.40 -5.95
N PRO A 84 5.69 12.12 -6.16
CA PRO A 84 4.69 11.09 -6.42
C PRO A 84 3.75 10.84 -5.25
N ALA A 85 2.46 10.75 -5.51
CA ALA A 85 1.50 10.18 -4.60
C ALA A 85 1.31 8.68 -4.88
N LEU A 86 1.09 7.92 -3.80
CA LEU A 86 0.76 6.50 -3.85
C LEU A 86 -0.74 6.32 -3.71
N TYR A 87 -1.33 5.45 -4.51
CA TYR A 87 -2.76 5.17 -4.47
C TYR A 87 -2.98 3.70 -4.17
N PHE A 88 -4.02 3.37 -3.40
CA PHE A 88 -4.49 2.00 -3.32
C PHE A 88 -6.01 1.91 -3.21
N GLY A 89 -6.55 0.84 -3.79
CA GLY A 89 -7.97 0.50 -3.77
C GLY A 89 -8.22 -0.73 -2.91
N THR A 90 -9.31 -0.73 -2.18
CA THR A 90 -9.70 -1.83 -1.31
C THR A 90 -10.83 -2.67 -1.89
N THR A 91 -10.91 -3.93 -1.48
CA THR A 91 -12.03 -4.83 -1.84
C THR A 91 -13.38 -4.38 -1.26
N THR A 92 -13.39 -3.43 -0.32
CA THR A 92 -14.59 -2.82 0.25
C THR A 92 -14.95 -1.48 -0.39
N GLY A 93 -14.32 -1.11 -1.51
CA GLY A 93 -14.72 0.06 -2.29
C GLY A 93 -14.08 1.38 -1.88
N GLN A 94 -13.01 1.34 -1.07
CA GLN A 94 -12.30 2.55 -0.66
C GLN A 94 -11.11 2.83 -1.59
N LEU A 95 -11.00 4.06 -2.08
CA LEU A 95 -9.82 4.54 -2.80
C LEU A 95 -9.06 5.52 -1.90
N TRP A 96 -7.79 5.22 -1.64
CA TRP A 96 -6.92 6.01 -0.78
C TRP A 96 -5.80 6.68 -1.58
N ILE A 97 -5.42 7.89 -1.16
CA ILE A 97 -4.24 8.59 -1.63
C ILE A 97 -3.26 8.81 -0.48
N GLY A 98 -2.00 8.48 -0.72
CA GLY A 98 -0.86 8.68 0.17
C GLY A 98 0.03 9.77 -0.38
N ARG A 99 -0.08 10.98 0.16
CA ARG A 99 0.72 12.14 -0.27
C ARG A 99 2.18 12.01 0.19
N ASP A 100 3.07 12.67 -0.54
CA ASP A 100 4.51 12.69 -0.26
C ASP A 100 5.10 11.28 -0.11
N GLY A 101 4.76 10.37 -1.03
CA GLY A 101 5.20 8.97 -0.94
C GLY A 101 4.60 8.20 0.24
N GLY A 102 3.38 8.53 0.66
CA GLY A 102 2.60 7.81 1.67
C GLY A 102 2.80 8.27 3.12
N GLU A 103 3.36 9.44 3.39
CA GLU A 103 3.52 9.97 4.75
C GLU A 103 2.18 10.31 5.43
N GLN A 104 1.17 10.66 4.63
CA GLN A 104 -0.19 11.00 5.07
C GLN A 104 -1.20 10.41 4.09
N TRP A 105 -2.20 9.71 4.63
CA TRP A 105 -3.27 9.07 3.87
C TRP A 105 -4.59 9.78 4.03
N ASP A 106 -5.29 9.97 2.91
CA ASP A 106 -6.65 10.48 2.84
C ASP A 106 -7.52 9.49 2.03
N CYS A 107 -8.77 9.28 2.46
CA CYS A 107 -9.75 8.51 1.70
C CYS A 107 -10.42 9.43 0.67
N LEU A 108 -10.27 9.12 -0.63
CA LEU A 108 -10.88 9.89 -1.70
C LEU A 108 -12.33 9.47 -1.97
N PHE A 109 -12.59 8.17 -1.89
CA PHE A 109 -13.92 7.57 -2.09
C PHE A 109 -14.05 6.37 -1.15
N ASP A 110 -15.25 6.13 -0.62
CA ASP A 110 -15.49 5.05 0.34
C ASP A 110 -16.65 4.09 -0.03
N SER A 111 -17.27 4.31 -1.19
CA SER A 111 -18.53 3.67 -1.58
C SER A 111 -18.53 3.14 -3.01
N LEU A 112 -17.36 2.76 -3.53
CA LEU A 112 -17.25 2.10 -4.84
C LEU A 112 -17.58 0.59 -4.72
N PRO A 113 -17.83 -0.11 -5.85
CA PRO A 113 -17.71 -1.56 -5.89
C PRO A 113 -16.29 -2.03 -5.51
N PRO A 114 -16.08 -3.33 -5.24
CA PRO A 114 -14.75 -3.88 -4.97
C PRO A 114 -13.72 -3.45 -6.01
N ILE A 115 -12.62 -2.85 -5.55
CA ILE A 115 -11.57 -2.35 -6.44
C ILE A 115 -10.53 -3.46 -6.65
N HIS A 116 -10.42 -3.91 -7.90
CA HIS A 116 -9.45 -4.95 -8.28
C HIS A 116 -8.13 -4.39 -8.81
N CYS A 117 -8.18 -3.20 -9.40
CA CYS A 117 -7.06 -2.58 -10.07
C CYS A 117 -7.12 -1.06 -9.88
N VAL A 118 -5.98 -0.45 -9.62
CA VAL A 118 -5.77 1.00 -9.65
C VAL A 118 -4.65 1.25 -10.65
N LYS A 119 -4.91 2.13 -11.63
CA LYS A 119 -3.88 2.64 -12.54
C LYS A 119 -3.97 4.14 -12.62
N VAL A 120 -2.84 4.80 -12.41
CA VAL A 120 -2.78 6.26 -12.40
C VAL A 120 -2.23 6.73 -13.74
N ALA A 121 -2.91 7.70 -14.34
CA ALA A 121 -2.48 8.36 -15.56
C ALA A 121 -2.49 9.86 -15.34
N VAL A 122 -1.45 10.52 -15.85
CA VAL A 122 -1.41 11.98 -15.99
C VAL A 122 -1.75 12.26 -17.45
N VAL A 123 -2.78 13.07 -17.68
CA VAL A 123 -3.28 13.44 -19.02
C VAL A 123 -2.89 14.89 -19.31
#